data_AF-A0A7R9ZFN7-F1
#
_entry.id   AF-A0A7R9ZFN7-F1
#
_cell.length_a   1.000
_cell.length_b   1.000
_cell.length_c   1.000
_cell.angle_alpha   90.00
_cell.angle_beta   90.00
_cell.angle_gamma   90.00
#
_symmetry.space_group_name_H-M   'P 1'
#
loop_
_entity.id
_entity.type
_entity.pdbx_description
1 polymer ?
#
loop_
_entity_poly.entity_id
_entity_poly.type
_entity_poly.pdbx_seq_one_letter_code
_entity_poly.pdbx_strand_id
1 'polypeptide(L)'
;DEGGFSGSSAAGECKATFVAELRGGEASLHHFHLLHKSGPNHGEKPRVGLAMRYVAASVRQKGQIRESVTLIRGVMVHDGFDLEPILPLAGEVSNENMDEGRKAHADAM
;
A
#
# COMPACT_ATOMS: atom_id res chain seq x y z
N ASP A 1 25.64 -45.56 -21.57
CA ASP A 1 24.79 -45.26 -20.41
C ASP A 1 25.02 -43.80 -20.05
N GLU A 2 24.59 -42.88 -20.92
CA GLU A 2 23.21 -42.34 -21.02
C GLU A 2 22.85 -41.53 -19.77
N GLY A 3 22.80 -40.21 -19.93
CA GLY A 3 22.37 -39.30 -18.88
C GLY A 3 22.65 -37.83 -19.19
N GLY A 4 22.33 -37.39 -20.41
CA GLY A 4 22.37 -35.97 -20.77
C GLY A 4 21.31 -35.18 -19.99
N PHE A 5 21.74 -34.13 -19.31
CA PHE A 5 20.83 -33.05 -18.91
C PHE A 5 20.90 -31.95 -19.97
N SER A 6 20.25 -32.19 -21.11
CA SER A 6 19.87 -31.12 -22.03
C SER A 6 18.66 -30.40 -21.42
N GLY A 7 18.90 -29.54 -20.44
CA GLY A 7 17.94 -28.54 -20.03
C GLY A 7 17.78 -27.55 -21.17
N SER A 8 16.88 -27.86 -22.11
CA SER A 8 16.46 -26.93 -23.14
C SER A 8 16.04 -25.62 -22.49
N SER A 9 16.64 -24.52 -22.91
CA SER A 9 16.19 -23.17 -22.61
C SER A 9 14.77 -22.98 -23.16
N ALA A 10 13.77 -23.37 -22.39
CA ALA A 10 12.48 -22.74 -22.51
C ALA A 10 12.63 -21.38 -21.84
N ALA A 11 13.06 -20.38 -22.64
CA ALA A 11 12.86 -18.98 -22.30
C ALA A 11 11.35 -18.77 -22.21
N GLY A 12 10.78 -19.08 -21.04
CA GLY A 12 9.41 -18.77 -20.70
C GLY A 12 9.23 -17.26 -20.87
N GLU A 13 8.16 -16.90 -21.56
CA GLU A 13 7.77 -15.53 -21.93
C GLU A 13 8.42 -14.46 -21.06
N CYS A 14 9.22 -13.59 -21.66
CA CYS A 14 9.74 -12.41 -20.99
C CYS A 14 8.54 -11.54 -20.59
N LYS A 15 8.05 -11.72 -19.36
CA LYS A 15 6.97 -10.90 -18.80
C LYS A 15 7.42 -9.46 -18.88
N ALA A 16 6.83 -8.71 -19.81
CA ALA A 16 7.13 -7.30 -20.01
C ALA A 16 6.93 -6.57 -18.69
N THR A 17 8.01 -5.99 -18.18
CA THR A 17 7.96 -5.07 -17.05
C THR A 17 7.74 -3.67 -17.58
N PHE A 18 6.84 -2.91 -16.96
CA PHE A 18 6.60 -1.51 -17.29
C PHE A 18 7.15 -0.63 -16.19
N VAL A 19 7.77 0.49 -16.58
CA VAL A 19 8.20 1.53 -15.64
C VAL A 19 7.04 2.49 -15.45
N ALA A 20 6.58 2.63 -14.21
CA ALA A 20 5.61 3.65 -13.82
C ALA A 20 6.35 4.93 -13.39
N GLU A 21 6.76 5.74 -14.36
CA GLU A 21 7.34 7.05 -14.08
C GLU A 21 6.26 8.03 -13.64
N LEU A 22 6.51 8.75 -12.55
CA LEU A 22 5.57 9.70 -11.95
C LEU A 22 6.28 11.02 -11.63
N ARG A 23 5.61 12.12 -11.91
CA ARG A 23 5.98 13.46 -11.45
C ARG A 23 5.51 13.67 -10.01
N GLY A 24 6.06 14.68 -9.34
CA GLY A 24 5.58 15.07 -8.01
C GLY A 24 4.08 15.40 -8.02
N GLY A 25 3.32 14.71 -7.17
CA GLY A 25 1.85 14.84 -7.09
C GLY A 25 1.06 13.82 -7.92
N GLU A 26 1.71 13.07 -8.80
CA GLU A 26 1.06 11.98 -9.54
C GLU A 26 1.02 10.71 -8.69
N ALA A 27 0.07 9.83 -9.02
CA ALA A 27 -0.12 8.55 -8.33
C ALA A 27 -0.31 7.41 -9.33
N SER A 28 0.03 6.21 -8.87
CA SER A 28 -0.35 4.98 -9.55
C SER A 28 -1.33 4.20 -8.67
N LEU A 29 -2.30 3.54 -9.30
CA LEU A 29 -3.21 2.61 -8.63
C LEU A 29 -2.93 1.21 -9.14
N HIS A 30 -2.70 0.28 -8.23
CA HIS A 30 -2.46 -1.12 -8.58
C HIS A 30 -3.13 -2.07 -7.59
N HIS A 31 -3.44 -3.27 -8.05
CA HIS A 31 -3.98 -4.32 -7.21
C HIS A 31 -2.93 -4.78 -6.19
N PHE A 32 -3.35 -5.13 -4.96
CA PHE A 32 -2.46 -5.51 -3.85
C PHE A 32 -1.48 -6.63 -4.20
N HIS A 33 -1.89 -7.58 -5.05
CA HIS A 33 -1.06 -8.70 -5.53
C HIS A 33 -0.31 -8.44 -6.84
N LEU A 34 -0.34 -7.22 -7.41
CA LEU A 34 0.44 -6.94 -8.60
C LEU A 34 1.92 -7.09 -8.27
N LEU A 35 2.66 -7.92 -9.02
CA LEU A 35 4.11 -8.00 -8.88
C LEU A 35 4.72 -6.65 -9.23
N HIS A 36 5.41 -6.05 -8.26
CA HIS A 36 6.05 -4.75 -8.40
C HIS A 36 7.43 -4.77 -7.75
N LYS A 37 8.32 -3.94 -8.27
CA LYS A 37 9.65 -3.70 -7.68
C LYS A 37 10.03 -2.25 -7.88
N SER A 38 10.93 -1.75 -7.04
CA SER A 38 11.59 -0.48 -7.29
C SER A 38 13.07 -0.72 -7.53
N GLY A 39 13.64 -0.04 -8.52
CA GLY A 39 15.08 -0.04 -8.75
C GLY A 39 15.83 0.84 -7.73
N PRO A 40 17.16 0.69 -7.62
CA PRO A 40 18.02 1.56 -6.82
C PRO A 40 17.85 3.03 -7.21
N ASN A 41 17.99 3.93 -6.23
CA ASN A 41 18.00 5.36 -6.49
C ASN A 41 19.42 5.82 -6.84
N HIS A 42 19.65 6.23 -8.09
CA HIS A 42 20.93 6.78 -8.56
C HIS A 42 20.95 8.31 -8.58
N GLY A 43 19.87 8.98 -8.19
CA GLY A 43 19.80 10.43 -8.14
C GLY A 43 20.43 11.02 -6.89
N GLU A 44 20.80 12.30 -6.97
CA GLU A 44 21.38 13.06 -5.85
C GLU A 44 20.37 13.37 -4.72
N LYS A 45 19.07 13.14 -4.96
CA LYS A 45 17.98 13.45 -4.02
C LYS A 45 17.19 12.19 -3.65
N PRO A 46 16.59 12.13 -2.45
CA PRO A 46 15.70 11.03 -2.06
C PRO A 46 14.48 10.91 -2.98
N ARG A 47 14.11 9.68 -3.34
CA ARG A 47 12.83 9.34 -3.97
C ARG A 47 11.83 8.95 -2.88
N VAL A 48 10.91 9.84 -2.53
CA VAL A 48 9.89 9.63 -1.49
C VAL A 48 8.55 9.29 -2.15
N GLY A 49 7.88 8.24 -1.67
CA GLY A 49 6.54 7.85 -2.10
C GLY A 49 5.63 7.60 -0.91
N LEU A 50 4.34 7.93 -1.06
CA LEU A 50 3.28 7.62 -0.10
C LEU A 50 2.39 6.52 -0.68
N ALA A 51 2.25 5.42 0.06
CA ALA A 51 1.35 4.33 -0.30
C ALA A 51 0.09 4.37 0.58
N MET A 52 -1.07 4.55 -0.04
CA MET A 52 -2.38 4.39 0.59
C MET A 52 -3.02 3.10 0.09
N ARG A 53 -3.52 2.27 1.00
CA ARG A 53 -4.20 1.01 0.67
C ARG A 53 -5.69 1.17 0.93
N TYR A 54 -6.49 0.81 -0.07
CA TYR A 54 -7.95 0.87 0.01
C TYR A 54 -8.52 -0.54 0.02
N VAL A 55 -9.44 -0.79 0.95
CA VAL A 55 -10.26 -2.00 1.01
C VAL A 55 -11.73 -1.61 1.11
N ALA A 56 -12.62 -2.45 0.60
CA ALA A 56 -14.04 -2.23 0.82
C ALA A 56 -14.37 -2.44 2.31
N ALA A 57 -15.33 -1.68 2.84
CA ALA A 57 -15.78 -1.79 4.23
C ALA A 57 -16.38 -3.18 4.59
N SER A 58 -16.60 -4.05 3.60
CA SER A 58 -17.04 -5.43 3.76
C SER A 58 -15.89 -6.45 3.88
N VAL A 59 -14.65 -6.04 3.64
CA VAL A 59 -13.47 -6.92 3.72
C VAL A 59 -13.18 -7.26 5.18
N ARG A 60 -13.10 -8.55 5.50
CA ARG A 60 -12.66 -9.02 6.82
C ARG A 60 -11.26 -9.61 6.74
N GLN A 61 -10.35 -9.10 7.56
CA GLN A 61 -9.04 -9.68 7.76
C GLN A 61 -9.15 -10.98 8.58
N LYS A 62 -8.42 -12.02 8.18
CA LYS A 62 -8.37 -13.32 8.87
C LYS A 62 -7.17 -13.46 9.83
N GLY A 63 -6.32 -12.44 9.88
CA GLY A 63 -5.19 -12.38 10.80
C GLY A 63 -5.63 -12.27 12.24
N GLN A 64 -4.73 -12.61 13.16
CA GLN A 64 -4.97 -12.46 14.60
C GLN A 64 -4.78 -11.01 15.07
N ILE A 65 -4.04 -10.21 14.30
CA ILE A 65 -3.78 -8.80 14.58
C ILE A 65 -4.91 -7.98 13.97
N ARG A 66 -5.51 -7.09 14.78
CA ARG A 66 -6.47 -6.10 14.31
C ARG A 66 -5.72 -4.92 13.70
N GLU A 67 -6.18 -4.47 12.54
CA GLU A 67 -5.62 -3.30 11.86
C GLU A 67 -6.50 -2.07 12.12
N SER A 68 -5.84 -0.91 12.27
CA SER A 68 -6.50 0.39 12.31
C SER A 68 -6.77 0.89 10.89
N VAL A 69 -7.96 1.45 10.65
CA VAL A 69 -8.36 1.97 9.33
C VAL A 69 -9.10 3.30 9.45
N THR A 70 -8.86 4.21 8.51
CA THR A 70 -9.70 5.39 8.32
C THR A 70 -10.90 5.07 7.42
N LEU A 71 -12.13 5.30 7.90
CA LEU A 71 -13.33 5.25 7.07
C LEU A 71 -13.44 6.52 6.22
N ILE A 72 -13.04 6.43 4.95
CA ILE A 72 -13.06 7.58 4.03
C ILE A 72 -14.35 7.73 3.22
N ARG A 73 -15.17 6.67 3.12
CA ARG A 73 -16.39 6.66 2.29
C ARG A 73 -17.35 5.53 2.68
N GLY A 74 -18.65 5.84 2.75
CA GLY A 74 -19.69 4.87 3.05
C GLY A 74 -19.87 4.62 4.55
N VAL A 75 -20.26 3.40 4.91
CA VAL A 75 -20.54 2.98 6.29
C VAL A 75 -19.79 1.68 6.59
N MET A 76 -19.21 1.59 7.79
CA MET A 76 -18.58 0.35 8.26
C MET A 76 -19.64 -0.69 8.63
N VAL A 77 -19.54 -1.90 8.07
CA VAL A 77 -20.58 -2.94 8.23
C VAL A 77 -20.19 -4.06 9.21
N HIS A 78 -19.02 -3.96 9.82
CA HIS A 78 -18.55 -4.88 10.85
C HIS A 78 -17.48 -4.25 11.76
N ASP A 79 -17.18 -4.92 12.87
CA ASP A 79 -16.22 -4.53 13.90
C ASP A 79 -14.82 -5.11 13.70
N GLY A 80 -14.46 -5.44 12.45
CA GLY A 80 -13.24 -6.21 12.13
C GLY A 80 -11.96 -5.37 12.07
N PHE A 81 -12.10 -4.05 12.15
CA PHE A 81 -11.02 -3.08 12.17
C PHE A 81 -11.21 -2.13 13.34
N ASP A 82 -10.12 -1.55 13.80
CA ASP A 82 -10.16 -0.43 14.73
C ASP A 82 -10.27 0.86 13.91
N LEU A 83 -11.27 1.71 14.19
CA LEU A 83 -11.46 2.91 13.39
C LEU A 83 -10.55 4.03 13.91
N GLU A 84 -9.73 4.55 13.00
CA GLU A 84 -8.96 5.77 13.22
C GLU A 84 -9.90 6.98 13.29
N PRO A 85 -9.45 8.10 13.91
CA PRO A 85 -10.20 9.35 13.89
C PRO A 85 -10.62 9.75 12.47
N ILE A 86 -11.82 10.34 12.34
CA ILE A 86 -12.32 10.82 11.06
C ILE A 86 -11.40 11.94 10.57
N LEU A 87 -10.87 11.77 9.35
CA LEU A 87 -10.09 12.83 8.72
C LEU A 87 -10.98 14.07 8.50
N PRO A 88 -10.48 15.28 8.79
CA PRO A 88 -11.22 16.51 8.52
C PRO A 88 -11.52 16.60 7.01
N LEU A 89 -12.80 16.49 6.65
CA LEU A 89 -13.25 16.38 5.25
C LEU A 89 -13.20 17.72 4.49
N ALA A 90 -13.02 18.84 5.18
CA ALA A 90 -12.68 20.15 4.64
C ALA A 90 -12.28 21.09 5.79
N GLY A 91 -11.08 21.66 5.74
CA GLY A 91 -10.57 22.61 6.73
C GLY A 91 -9.05 22.62 6.81
N GLU A 92 -8.49 23.69 7.38
CA GLU A 92 -7.08 23.67 7.80
C GLU A 92 -6.90 22.56 8.84
N VAL A 93 -5.85 21.75 8.66
CA VAL A 93 -5.46 20.74 9.66
C VAL A 93 -5.05 21.49 10.93
N SER A 94 -5.81 21.32 12.01
CA SER A 94 -5.46 21.94 13.29
C SER A 94 -4.33 21.17 13.98
N ASN A 95 -3.60 21.84 14.88
CA ASN A 95 -2.59 21.16 15.72
C ASN A 95 -3.23 20.04 16.54
N GLU A 96 -4.48 20.21 16.98
CA GLU A 96 -5.23 19.18 17.70
C GLU A 96 -5.43 17.92 16.84
N ASN A 97 -5.78 18.08 15.56
CA ASN A 97 -5.88 16.93 14.64
C ASN A 97 -4.53 16.23 14.46
N MET A 98 -3.43 16.99 14.41
CA MET A 98 -2.08 16.40 14.32
C MET A 98 -1.70 15.63 15.59
N ASP A 99 -2.07 16.14 16.77
CA ASP A 99 -1.80 15.50 18.05
C ASP A 99 -2.65 14.25 18.26
N GLU A 100 -3.92 14.28 17.87
CA GLU A 100 -4.80 13.11 17.84
C GLU A 100 -4.25 12.01 16.92
N GLY A 101 -3.81 12.37 15.71
CA GLY A 101 -3.19 11.42 14.79
C GLY A 101 -1.89 10.82 15.35
N ARG A 102 -1.07 11.63 16.02
CA ARG A 102 0.18 11.15 16.65
C ARG A 102 -0.11 10.20 17.83
N LYS A 103 -1.12 10.51 18.64
CA LYS A 103 -1.55 9.64 19.74
C LYS A 103 -2.10 8.32 19.22
N ALA A 104 -2.98 8.35 18.22
CA ALA A 104 -3.51 7.14 17.60
C ALA A 104 -2.39 6.25 17.02
N HIS A 105 -1.37 6.85 16.41
CA HIS A 105 -0.19 6.11 15.94
C HIS A 105 0.59 5.45 17.09
N ALA A 106 0.79 6.16 18.20
CA ALA A 106 1.50 5.63 19.36
C ALA A 106 0.72 4.49 20.05
N ASP A 107 -0.61 4.59 20.12
CA ASP A 107 -1.46 3.55 20.71
C ASP A 107 -1.50 2.26 19.84
N ALA A 108 -1.19 2.38 18.54
CA ALA A 108 -1.20 1.27 17.58
C ALA A 108 0.16 0.55 17.42
N MET A 109 1.24 1.07 18.01
CA MET A 109 2.60 0.51 17.96
C MET A 109 2.97 -0.22 19.25
#